data_AF-A0A1A7X2F6-F1
#
_entry.id   AF-A0A1A7X2F6-F1
#
_cell.length_a   1.000
_cell.length_b   1.000
_cell.length_c   1.000
_cell.angle_alpha   90.00
_cell.angle_beta   90.00
_cell.angle_gamma   90.00
#
_symmetry.space_group_name_H-M   'P 1'
#
loop_
_entity.id
_entity.type
_entity.pdbx_description
1 polymer ?
#
loop_
_entity_poly.entity_id
_entity_poly.type
_entity_poly.pdbx_seq_one_letter_code
_entity_poly.pdbx_strand_id
1 'polypeptide(L)'
;MIKLLLGFFLFFCLCVCWYRWIPDRCSGPVPATLVLQAVKQRLSRVDCSSRGWVLHGFPCNWHQAKCLQGFQHQPNRVFFLEVTDQVCLDRTTLRATDRVSGERYHTVTRPAQTVEVQHRLQAAPDDSLEVMLERLKRYRTESADLQSVFPDAVHIDAVQKSHNVFEALERRLNTN
;
A
#
# COMPACT_ATOMS: atom_id res chain seq x y z
N MET A 1 -11.27 -18.51 -7.53
CA MET A 1 -11.63 -17.10 -7.73
C MET A 1 -10.94 -16.27 -6.67
N ILE A 2 -10.05 -15.35 -7.06
CA ILE A 2 -9.14 -14.68 -6.13
C ILE A 2 -9.84 -13.46 -5.53
N LYS A 3 -9.98 -13.44 -4.21
CA LYS A 3 -10.45 -12.28 -3.45
C LYS A 3 -9.36 -11.95 -2.43
N LEU A 4 -8.49 -11.03 -2.82
CA LEU A 4 -7.27 -10.69 -2.11
C LEU A 4 -7.46 -9.43 -1.30
N LEU A 5 -7.05 -9.47 -0.05
CA LEU A 5 -6.73 -8.27 0.70
C LEU A 5 -5.21 -8.14 0.76
N LEU A 6 -4.65 -7.17 0.06
CA LEU A 6 -3.24 -6.83 0.17
C LEU A 6 -3.10 -5.77 1.26
N GLY A 7 -2.66 -6.20 2.44
CA GLY A 7 -2.17 -5.31 3.48
C GLY A 7 -0.84 -4.74 3.04
N PHE A 8 -0.85 -3.59 2.36
CA PHE A 8 0.36 -2.88 2.02
C PHE A 8 0.17 -1.38 1.93
N PHE A 9 1.03 -0.65 2.65
CA PHE A 9 1.20 0.79 2.45
C PHE A 9 2.48 1.16 1.68
N LEU A 10 3.34 0.21 1.29
CA LEU A 10 4.67 0.55 0.76
C LEU A 10 5.23 -0.28 -0.41
N PHE A 11 4.47 -1.19 -1.03
CA PHE A 11 5.06 -2.11 -2.03
C PHE A 11 4.81 -1.84 -3.49
N PHE A 12 3.96 -0.89 -3.84
CA PHE A 12 3.86 -0.43 -5.22
C PHE A 12 4.10 1.06 -5.28
N CYS A 13 5.37 1.42 -5.20
CA CYS A 13 5.84 2.76 -5.56
C CYS A 13 6.19 2.86 -7.05
N LEU A 14 5.49 2.10 -7.91
CA LEU A 14 5.57 2.19 -9.38
C LEU A 14 4.23 2.51 -10.05
N CYS A 15 3.14 2.65 -9.30
CA CYS A 15 1.89 3.20 -9.82
C CYS A 15 1.28 4.10 -8.75
N VAL A 16 0.81 5.27 -9.16
CA VAL A 16 0.20 6.33 -8.33
C VAL A 16 1.17 7.29 -7.61
N CYS A 17 1.98 7.99 -8.41
CA CYS A 17 2.21 9.44 -8.22
C CYS A 17 2.03 10.20 -9.54
N TRP A 18 1.18 9.70 -10.45
CA TRP A 18 0.79 10.44 -11.65
C TRP A 18 -0.32 11.48 -11.37
N TYR A 19 -0.81 11.57 -10.13
CA TYR A 19 -1.95 12.42 -9.74
C TYR A 19 -1.65 13.43 -8.63
N ARG A 20 -0.44 14.01 -8.57
CA ARG A 20 -0.16 15.06 -7.55
C ARG A 20 0.54 16.32 -8.10
N TRP A 21 0.27 16.61 -9.37
CA TRP A 21 0.44 17.93 -9.97
C TRP A 21 -0.87 18.42 -10.61
N ILE A 22 -2.01 18.06 -10.01
CA ILE A 22 -3.29 18.76 -10.22
C ILE A 22 -3.44 19.69 -9.01
N PRO A 23 -3.30 21.02 -9.18
CA PRO A 23 -3.69 21.94 -8.14
C PRO A 23 -5.22 21.99 -8.13
N ASP A 24 -5.88 21.22 -7.26
CA ASP A 24 -7.10 21.65 -6.57
C ASP A 24 -7.79 20.58 -5.69
N ARG A 25 -7.87 20.91 -4.40
CA ARG A 25 -9.08 20.96 -3.54
C ARG A 25 -9.91 19.70 -3.29
N CYS A 26 -9.38 18.78 -2.49
CA CYS A 26 -10.17 18.03 -1.49
C CYS A 26 -9.31 17.84 -0.24
N SER A 27 -9.17 18.88 0.58
CA SER A 27 -8.38 18.84 1.82
C SER A 27 -9.23 18.33 2.98
N GLY A 28 -9.35 17.02 3.11
CA GLY A 28 -9.96 16.37 4.28
C GLY A 28 -9.93 14.85 4.20
N PRO A 29 -9.85 14.13 5.33
CA PRO A 29 -10.02 12.69 5.33
C PRO A 29 -11.42 12.35 4.79
N VAL A 30 -11.49 11.45 3.82
CA VAL A 30 -12.77 10.99 3.28
C VAL A 30 -13.55 10.30 4.41
N PRO A 31 -14.82 10.68 4.66
CA PRO A 31 -15.64 10.04 5.68
C PRO A 31 -15.68 8.52 5.52
N ALA A 32 -15.47 7.80 6.64
CA ALA A 32 -15.40 6.34 6.64
C ALA A 32 -16.65 5.68 6.04
N THR A 33 -17.83 6.27 6.26
CA THR A 33 -19.11 5.81 5.72
C THR A 33 -19.14 5.85 4.20
N LEU A 34 -18.61 6.90 3.58
CA LEU A 34 -18.54 7.04 2.13
C LEU A 34 -17.57 6.02 1.52
N VAL A 35 -16.42 5.80 2.16
CA VAL A 35 -15.47 4.76 1.73
C VAL A 35 -16.11 3.37 1.78
N LEU A 36 -16.81 3.05 2.88
CA LEU A 36 -17.50 1.77 3.03
C LEU A 36 -18.59 1.56 1.97
N GLN A 37 -19.39 2.60 1.70
CA GLN A 37 -20.42 2.55 0.65
C GLN A 37 -19.80 2.35 -0.73
N ALA A 38 -18.73 3.09 -1.06
CA ALA A 38 -18.03 2.98 -2.33
C ALA A 38 -17.45 1.58 -2.53
N VAL A 39 -16.80 1.01 -1.50
CA VAL A 39 -16.26 -0.36 -1.54
C VAL A 39 -17.39 -1.37 -1.71
N LYS A 40 -18.47 -1.27 -0.93
CA LYS A 40 -19.64 -2.17 -1.05
C LYS A 40 -20.23 -2.16 -2.45
N GLN A 41 -20.48 -0.97 -3.00
CA GLN A 41 -20.99 -0.81 -4.36
C GLN A 41 -20.03 -1.38 -5.40
N ARG A 42 -18.72 -1.14 -5.25
CA ARG A 42 -17.72 -1.66 -6.19
C ARG A 42 -17.68 -3.18 -6.22
N LEU A 43 -17.70 -3.82 -5.04
CA LEU A 43 -17.65 -5.27 -4.90
C LEU A 43 -18.93 -5.97 -5.38
N SER A 44 -20.07 -5.27 -5.38
CA SER A 44 -21.35 -5.80 -5.86
C SER A 44 -21.46 -5.93 -7.39
N ARG A 45 -20.49 -5.41 -8.14
CA ARG A 45 -20.50 -5.50 -9.60
C ARG A 45 -20.22 -6.92 -10.10
N VAL A 46 -20.76 -7.25 -11.27
CA VAL A 46 -20.71 -8.59 -11.87
C VAL A 46 -19.28 -9.04 -12.17
N ASP A 47 -18.37 -8.12 -12.51
CA ASP A 47 -16.96 -8.41 -12.75
C ASP A 47 -16.26 -8.94 -11.48
N CYS A 48 -16.54 -8.34 -10.32
CA CYS A 48 -16.01 -8.79 -9.04
C CYS A 48 -16.51 -10.18 -8.64
N SER A 49 -17.72 -10.54 -9.05
CA SER A 49 -18.30 -11.87 -8.78
C SER A 49 -17.87 -12.93 -9.78
N SER A 50 -17.51 -12.54 -11.02
CA SER A 50 -17.12 -13.51 -12.07
C SER A 50 -15.61 -13.70 -12.17
N ARG A 51 -14.82 -12.63 -11.96
CA ARG A 51 -13.36 -12.63 -12.11
C ARG A 51 -12.60 -12.56 -10.78
N GLY A 52 -13.29 -12.23 -9.69
CA GLY A 52 -12.68 -11.94 -8.41
C GLY A 52 -12.23 -10.49 -8.27
N TRP A 53 -11.53 -10.18 -7.18
CA TRP A 53 -11.09 -8.83 -6.86
C TRP A 53 -9.84 -8.82 -5.99
N VAL A 54 -9.13 -7.69 -6.02
CA VAL A 54 -8.02 -7.40 -5.13
C VAL A 54 -8.30 -6.04 -4.48
N LEU A 55 -8.43 -6.03 -3.16
CA LEU A 55 -8.49 -4.82 -2.36
C LEU A 55 -7.09 -4.51 -1.83
N HIS A 56 -6.66 -3.27 -2.03
CA HIS A 56 -5.42 -2.75 -1.48
C HIS A 56 -5.73 -1.44 -0.75
N GLY A 57 -5.02 -1.19 0.36
CA GLY A 57 -5.24 0.03 1.16
C GLY A 57 -6.59 0.11 1.87
N PHE A 58 -7.37 -0.98 1.91
CA PHE A 58 -8.61 -1.11 2.68
C PHE A 58 -8.77 -2.59 3.10
N PRO A 59 -9.27 -2.90 4.31
CA PRO A 59 -9.53 -1.99 5.42
C PRO A 59 -8.24 -1.46 6.06
N CYS A 60 -8.30 -0.25 6.60
CA CYS A 60 -7.16 0.39 7.29
C CYS A 60 -7.20 0.25 8.81
N ASN A 61 -8.35 -0.12 9.38
CA ASN A 61 -8.55 -0.21 10.82
C ASN A 61 -9.56 -1.30 11.17
N TRP A 62 -9.64 -1.62 12.46
CA TRP A 62 -10.52 -2.65 12.99
C TRP A 62 -11.99 -2.47 12.58
N HIS A 63 -12.53 -1.26 12.70
CA HIS A 63 -13.95 -0.98 12.40
C HIS A 63 -14.27 -1.25 10.92
N GLN A 64 -13.41 -0.83 10.01
CA GLN A 64 -13.57 -1.10 8.58
C GLN A 64 -13.48 -2.60 8.28
N ALA A 65 -12.59 -3.33 8.96
CA ALA A 65 -12.46 -4.77 8.80
C ALA A 65 -13.72 -5.52 9.27
N LYS A 66 -14.29 -5.11 10.41
CA LYS A 66 -15.58 -5.66 10.87
C LYS A 66 -16.73 -5.35 9.92
N CYS A 67 -16.78 -4.14 9.38
CA CYS A 67 -17.77 -3.80 8.36
C CYS A 67 -17.60 -4.68 7.11
N LEU A 68 -16.37 -4.94 6.66
CA LEU A 68 -16.08 -5.80 5.52
C LEU A 68 -16.50 -7.25 5.77
N GLN A 69 -16.30 -7.79 6.98
CA GLN A 69 -16.79 -9.12 7.35
C GLN A 69 -18.33 -9.23 7.27
N GLY A 70 -19.04 -8.13 7.53
CA GLY A 70 -20.51 -8.07 7.38
C GLY A 70 -20.99 -7.99 5.92
N PHE A 71 -20.10 -7.81 4.95
CA PHE A 71 -20.48 -7.82 3.54
C PHE A 71 -20.57 -9.27 3.01
N GLN A 72 -21.46 -9.50 2.04
CA GLN A 72 -21.55 -10.80 1.35
C GLN A 72 -20.27 -11.15 0.55
N HIS A 73 -19.39 -10.18 0.33
CA HIS A 73 -18.16 -10.32 -0.43
C HIS A 73 -16.95 -10.38 0.50
N GLN A 74 -16.84 -11.44 1.31
CA GLN A 74 -15.65 -11.67 2.13
C GLN A 74 -14.44 -12.06 1.28
N PRO A 75 -13.21 -11.66 1.67
CA PRO A 75 -11.98 -12.12 1.04
C PRO A 75 -11.79 -13.62 1.26
N ASN A 76 -11.23 -14.30 0.25
CA ASN A 76 -10.88 -15.71 0.33
C ASN A 76 -9.47 -15.89 0.90
N ARG A 77 -8.59 -14.91 0.66
CA ARG A 77 -7.22 -14.89 1.17
C ARG A 77 -6.84 -13.47 1.57
N VAL A 78 -6.14 -13.35 2.68
CA VAL A 78 -5.59 -12.09 3.19
C VAL A 78 -4.09 -12.24 3.27
N PHE A 79 -3.34 -11.26 2.77
CA PHE A 79 -1.90 -11.27 2.81
C PHE A 79 -1.37 -10.06 3.55
N PHE A 80 -0.57 -10.32 4.58
CA PHE A 80 0.26 -9.32 5.23
C PHE A 80 1.67 -9.45 4.69
N LEU A 81 2.20 -8.33 4.24
CA LEU A 81 3.52 -8.33 3.64
C LEU A 81 4.46 -7.58 4.58
N GLU A 82 5.31 -8.37 5.22
CA GLU A 82 6.10 -7.98 6.36
C GLU A 82 7.41 -7.37 5.90
N VAL A 83 7.67 -6.16 6.41
CA VAL A 83 8.90 -5.41 6.18
C VAL A 83 9.27 -4.76 7.51
N THR A 84 10.55 -4.70 7.84
CA THR A 84 11.00 -3.99 9.04
C THR A 84 10.82 -2.48 8.88
N ASP A 85 10.66 -1.77 10.00
CA ASP A 85 10.48 -0.31 9.99
C ASP A 85 11.69 0.38 9.35
N GLN A 86 12.91 -0.09 9.64
CA GLN A 86 14.13 0.44 9.03
C GLN A 86 14.10 0.34 7.50
N VAL A 87 13.74 -0.82 6.96
CA VAL A 87 13.67 -1.00 5.50
C VAL A 87 12.57 -0.10 4.90
N CYS A 88 11.47 0.14 5.61
CA CYS A 88 10.44 1.08 5.17
C CYS A 88 10.96 2.52 5.14
N LEU A 89 11.68 2.94 6.18
CA LEU A 89 12.30 4.26 6.26
C LEU A 89 13.32 4.45 5.14
N ASP A 90 14.22 3.50 4.93
CA ASP A 90 15.24 3.58 3.87
C ASP A 90 14.58 3.69 2.49
N ARG A 91 13.56 2.88 2.21
CA ARG A 91 12.83 2.88 0.92
C ARG A 91 12.02 4.16 0.66
N THR A 92 11.72 4.96 1.69
CA THR A 92 10.86 6.15 1.58
C THR A 92 11.64 7.44 1.70
N THR A 93 12.43 7.59 2.77
CA THR A 93 13.16 8.81 3.11
C THR A 93 14.32 9.11 2.13
N LEU A 94 14.85 8.07 1.46
CA LEU A 94 15.91 8.22 0.47
C LEU A 94 15.39 8.45 -0.96
N ARG A 95 14.08 8.67 -1.12
CA ARG A 95 13.48 9.00 -2.42
C ARG A 95 13.59 10.47 -2.69
N ALA A 96 13.93 10.80 -3.93
CA ALA A 96 13.87 12.15 -4.43
C ALA A 96 13.33 12.17 -5.85
N THR A 97 12.75 13.29 -6.25
CA THR A 97 12.25 13.50 -7.61
C THR A 97 12.96 14.69 -8.21
N ASP A 98 13.39 14.57 -9.45
CA ASP A 98 13.87 15.70 -10.23
C ASP A 98 12.67 16.55 -10.66
N ARG A 99 12.63 17.82 -10.25
CA ARG A 99 11.54 18.74 -10.59
C ARG A 99 11.42 19.02 -12.09
N VAL A 100 12.50 18.88 -12.86
CA VAL A 100 12.51 19.23 -14.28
C VAL A 100 12.05 18.06 -15.14
N SER A 101 12.66 16.88 -14.95
CA SER A 101 12.32 15.68 -15.72
C SER A 101 11.11 14.93 -15.18
N GLY A 102 10.76 15.14 -13.91
CA GLY A 102 9.77 14.32 -13.20
C GLY A 102 10.27 12.92 -12.85
N GLU A 103 11.53 12.59 -13.15
CA GLU A 103 12.09 11.28 -12.86
C GLU A 103 12.36 11.09 -11.37
N ARG A 104 12.18 9.85 -10.93
CA ARG A 104 12.33 9.44 -9.54
C ARG A 104 13.67 8.76 -9.33
N TYR A 105 14.35 9.19 -8.29
CA TYR A 105 15.66 8.73 -7.87
C TYR A 105 15.58 8.18 -6.45
N HIS A 106 16.54 7.33 -6.14
CA HIS A 106 16.74 6.82 -4.80
C HIS A 106 18.24 6.81 -4.52
N THR A 107 18.65 7.43 -3.42
CA THR A 107 20.08 7.68 -3.13
C THR A 107 20.96 6.44 -3.30
N VAL A 108 20.49 5.27 -2.83
CA VAL A 108 21.22 3.99 -2.93
C VAL A 108 20.93 3.21 -4.21
N THR A 109 19.66 2.92 -4.52
CA THR A 109 19.30 1.95 -5.57
C THR A 109 19.22 2.53 -6.98
N ARG A 110 19.02 3.84 -7.11
CA ARG A 110 18.98 4.57 -8.38
C ARG A 110 19.51 5.99 -8.17
N PRO A 111 20.82 6.16 -7.95
CA PRO A 111 21.42 7.46 -7.76
C PRO A 111 21.34 8.31 -9.03
N ALA A 112 21.35 9.64 -8.87
CA ALA A 112 21.48 10.55 -9.99
C ALA A 112 22.88 10.42 -10.62
N GLN A 113 22.94 10.41 -11.95
CA GLN A 113 24.19 10.19 -12.69
C GLN A 113 25.01 11.49 -12.87
N THR A 114 24.35 12.64 -12.77
CA THR A 114 24.92 13.96 -13.06
C THR A 114 24.74 14.88 -11.87
N VAL A 115 25.73 15.74 -11.61
CA VAL A 115 25.75 16.69 -10.50
C VAL A 115 24.59 17.68 -10.58
N GLU A 116 24.20 18.07 -11.80
CA GLU A 116 23.09 18.99 -12.08
C GLU A 116 21.74 18.41 -11.63
N VAL A 117 21.50 17.12 -11.88
CA VAL A 117 20.32 16.42 -11.38
C VAL A 117 20.39 16.33 -9.86
N GLN A 118 21.55 15.95 -9.30
CA GLN A 118 21.73 15.78 -7.86
C GLN A 118 21.39 17.04 -7.06
N HIS A 119 21.80 18.22 -7.53
CA HIS A 119 21.52 19.49 -6.84
C HIS A 119 20.05 19.94 -6.89
N ARG A 120 19.27 19.48 -7.88
CA ARG A 120 17.86 19.86 -8.03
C ARG A 120 16.88 18.77 -7.56
N LEU A 121 17.40 17.64 -7.09
CA LEU A 121 16.60 16.57 -6.49
C LEU A 121 15.87 17.07 -5.26
N GLN A 122 14.62 16.65 -5.11
CA GLN A 122 13.83 17.00 -3.95
C GLN A 122 13.08 15.82 -3.36
N ALA A 123 13.16 15.69 -2.04
CA ALA A 123 12.33 14.79 -1.28
C ALA A 123 10.91 15.33 -1.18
N ALA A 124 9.93 14.43 -1.19
CA ALA A 124 8.56 14.80 -0.89
C ALA A 124 8.43 15.17 0.60
N PRO A 125 7.65 16.19 0.98
CA PRO A 125 7.41 16.51 2.39
C PRO A 125 6.83 15.32 3.17
N ASP A 126 6.03 14.50 2.50
CA ASP A 126 5.42 13.27 3.02
C ASP A 126 6.43 12.14 3.28
N ASP A 127 7.67 12.24 2.77
CA ASP A 127 8.74 11.26 2.90
C ASP A 127 9.75 11.65 4.00
N SER A 128 9.47 12.69 4.78
CA SER A 128 10.32 13.06 5.92
C SER A 128 10.35 11.96 6.99
N LEU A 129 11.47 11.84 7.69
CA LEU A 129 11.67 10.82 8.71
C LEU A 129 10.58 10.89 9.80
N GLU A 130 10.26 12.09 10.28
CA GLU A 130 9.25 12.33 11.32
C GLU A 130 7.86 11.85 10.87
N VAL A 131 7.41 12.26 9.68
CA VAL A 131 6.10 11.86 9.13
C VAL A 131 6.06 10.35 8.91
N MET A 132 7.15 9.75 8.44
CA MET A 132 7.21 8.31 8.21
C MET A 132 7.19 7.49 9.50
N LEU A 133 7.86 7.94 10.56
CA LEU A 133 7.82 7.30 11.87
C LEU A 133 6.40 7.30 12.46
N GLU A 134 5.69 8.42 12.37
CA GLU A 134 4.30 8.51 12.82
C GLU A 134 3.39 7.56 12.03
N ARG A 135 3.58 7.51 10.70
CA ARG A 135 2.84 6.59 9.82
C ARG A 135 3.11 5.13 10.16
N LEU A 136 4.36 4.76 10.40
CA LEU A 136 4.75 3.41 10.79
C LEU A 136 4.15 3.04 12.14
N LYS A 137 4.23 3.93 13.14
CA LYS A 137 3.61 3.71 14.46
C LYS A 137 2.12 3.43 14.34
N ARG A 138 1.39 4.28 13.62
CA ARG A 138 -0.05 4.08 13.38
C ARG A 138 -0.32 2.77 12.65
N TYR A 139 0.45 2.47 11.61
CA TYR A 139 0.31 1.23 10.86
C TYR A 139 0.49 0.00 11.77
N ARG A 140 1.51 -0.02 12.64
CA ARG A 140 1.76 -1.15 13.54
C ARG A 140 0.58 -1.40 14.48
N THR A 141 0.04 -0.34 15.08
CA THR A 141 -1.17 -0.44 15.92
C THR A 141 -2.36 -1.01 15.14
N GLU A 142 -2.72 -0.41 14.02
CA GLU A 142 -3.87 -0.85 13.24
C GLU A 142 -3.68 -2.24 12.62
N SER A 143 -2.46 -2.58 12.22
CA SER A 143 -2.13 -3.89 11.64
C SER A 143 -2.33 -5.03 12.64
N ALA A 144 -1.99 -4.81 13.92
CA ALA A 144 -2.22 -5.80 14.98
C ALA A 144 -3.72 -6.05 15.15
N ASP A 145 -4.53 -4.99 15.13
CA ASP A 145 -5.99 -5.11 15.20
C ASP A 145 -6.55 -5.85 13.97
N LEU A 146 -6.05 -5.55 12.77
CA LEU A 146 -6.46 -6.22 11.54
C LEU A 146 -6.10 -7.72 11.53
N GLN A 147 -4.94 -8.09 12.06
CA GLN A 147 -4.54 -9.49 12.21
C GLN A 147 -5.49 -10.25 13.14
N SER A 148 -5.99 -9.61 14.20
CA SER A 148 -7.01 -10.24 15.08
C SER A 148 -8.32 -10.52 14.36
N VAL A 149 -8.67 -9.73 13.33
CA VAL A 149 -9.88 -9.90 12.53
C VAL A 149 -9.72 -10.99 11.47
N PHE A 150 -8.49 -11.18 10.95
CA PHE A 150 -8.15 -12.14 9.91
C PHE A 150 -7.04 -13.11 10.40
N PRO A 151 -7.36 -14.06 11.29
CA PRO A 151 -6.36 -14.97 11.87
C PRO A 151 -5.72 -15.91 10.84
N ASP A 152 -6.44 -16.25 9.77
CA ASP A 152 -5.96 -17.13 8.69
C ASP A 152 -5.14 -16.37 7.62
N ALA A 153 -4.74 -15.13 7.90
CA ALA A 153 -3.96 -14.35 6.97
C ALA A 153 -2.55 -14.92 6.78
N VAL A 154 -2.07 -14.85 5.53
CA VAL A 154 -0.75 -15.33 5.15
C VAL A 154 0.25 -14.19 5.29
N HIS A 155 1.30 -14.40 6.07
CA HIS A 155 2.41 -13.46 6.20
C HIS A 155 3.52 -13.79 5.20
N ILE A 156 3.96 -12.79 4.46
CA ILE A 156 5.02 -12.93 3.44
C ILE A 156 6.13 -11.93 3.74
N ASP A 157 7.35 -12.43 3.86
CA ASP A 157 8.54 -11.59 3.95
C ASP A 157 8.73 -10.79 2.65
N ALA A 158 8.69 -9.47 2.79
CA ALA A 158 8.75 -8.52 1.71
C ALA A 158 10.01 -7.62 1.78
N VAL A 159 11.02 -8.04 2.56
CA VAL A 159 12.37 -7.41 2.53
C VAL A 159 13.09 -7.73 1.21
N GLN A 160 12.72 -8.83 0.57
CA GLN A 160 13.34 -9.37 -0.65
C GLN A 160 13.05 -8.54 -1.92
N LYS A 161 13.69 -8.93 -3.04
CA LYS A 161 13.41 -8.34 -4.36
C LYS A 161 11.96 -8.61 -4.78
N SER A 162 11.37 -7.67 -5.52
CA SER A 162 9.96 -7.72 -5.95
C SER A 162 9.57 -9.03 -6.63
N HIS A 163 10.45 -9.59 -7.47
CA HIS A 163 10.22 -10.87 -8.14
C HIS A 163 10.04 -12.04 -7.16
N ASN A 164 10.88 -12.14 -6.13
CA ASN A 164 10.80 -13.22 -5.14
C ASN A 164 9.52 -13.12 -4.30
N VAL A 165 9.14 -11.89 -3.93
CA VAL A 165 7.89 -11.64 -3.20
C VAL A 165 6.68 -12.03 -4.04
N PHE A 166 6.72 -11.74 -5.34
CA PHE A 166 5.68 -12.15 -6.29
C PHE A 166 5.58 -13.68 -6.39
N GLU A 167 6.69 -14.39 -6.53
CA GLU A 167 6.67 -15.86 -6.54
C GLU A 167 6.13 -16.44 -5.23
N ALA A 168 6.49 -15.87 -4.08
CA ALA A 168 5.98 -16.29 -2.79
C ALA A 168 4.46 -16.11 -2.69
N LEU A 169 3.94 -14.97 -3.17
CA LEU A 169 2.51 -14.71 -3.29
C LEU A 169 1.82 -15.74 -4.19
N GLU A 170 2.36 -15.98 -5.38
CA GLU A 170 1.79 -16.90 -6.36
C GLU A 170 1.69 -18.34 -5.82
N ARG A 171 2.75 -18.84 -5.17
CA ARG A 171 2.73 -20.17 -4.53
C ARG A 171 1.60 -20.27 -3.50
N ARG A 172 1.41 -19.25 -2.68
CA ARG A 172 0.38 -19.22 -1.63
C ARG A 172 -1.03 -19.00 -2.16
N LEU A 173 -1.18 -18.36 -3.33
CA LEU A 173 -2.46 -18.23 -4.02
C LEU A 173 -2.96 -19.56 -4.57
N ASN A 174 -2.04 -20.38 -5.07
CA ASN A 174 -2.35 -21.65 -5.76
C ASN A 174 -2.43 -22.86 -4.82
N THR A 175 -2.02 -22.73 -3.55
CA THR A 175 -2.14 -23.82 -2.57
C THR A 175 -3.55 -23.82 -1.99
N ASN A 176 -4.35 -24.86 -2.25
CA ASN A 176 -5.73 -25.00 -1.74
C ASN A 176 -5.82 -24.74 -0.24
#